data_AF-A0A1I6HBT4-F1
#
_entry.id   AF-A0A1I6HBT4-F1
#
_cell.length_a   1.000
_cell.length_b   1.000
_cell.length_c   1.000
_cell.angle_alpha   90.00
_cell.angle_beta   90.00
_cell.angle_gamma   90.00
#
_symmetry.space_group_name_H-M   'P 1'
#
loop_
_entity.id
_entity.type
_entity.pdbx_description
1 polymer ?
#
loop_
_entity_poly.entity_id
_entity_poly.type
_entity_poly.pdbx_seq_one_letter_code
_entity_poly.pdbx_strand_id
1 'polypeptide(L)'
;MKKIILTIQENWKDPVWSKVIAFVIITIITFFVSSLIALFKAVFDKVPFLKTLENIWEFLNKSISLSLLFFIILLLTYLILVLKPFLKFIKQIIFKIKNPKSKVDKTEIAELPNAFDHSTTFFSYRMSSAFPGTRDITWFNNPTKAVERLELLLKEPLRFKGSAEFESDPVWWWRGGSAMYIDKFRKIGRKRVLMDIKQLKIKRIAAYHGESYYKDFVYVEVEGEKSTGLYNYTKEDIDRHIKNIGYSWEEYGVIKNWLGWSIPIRREEYDDGATVIRGKVRNAMKAKLRGRYLSDYNFIIAAKGSPYNSRKFSRESKPYFDGILKKEIEPNEFFEFLKGFAKNER
;
A
#
# COMPACT_ATOMS: atom_id res chain seq x y z
N MET A 1 24.46 9.73 25.86
CA MET A 1 25.28 8.67 25.20
C MET A 1 26.66 9.16 24.80
N LYS A 2 26.82 10.23 24.00
CA LYS A 2 28.15 10.75 23.59
C LYS A 2 29.14 10.94 24.75
N LYS A 3 28.71 11.50 25.89
CA LYS A 3 29.60 11.77 27.05
C LYS A 3 30.16 10.51 27.70
N ILE A 4 29.33 9.46 27.85
CA ILE A 4 29.75 8.17 28.42
C ILE A 4 30.70 7.45 27.47
N ILE A 5 30.43 7.50 26.16
CA ILE A 5 31.30 6.92 25.13
C ILE A 5 32.68 7.60 25.15
N LEU A 6 32.73 8.92 25.32
CA LEU A 6 33.98 9.67 25.41
C LEU A 6 34.78 9.30 26.67
N THR A 7 34.13 9.16 27.82
CA THR A 7 34.80 8.75 29.07
C THR A 7 35.32 7.31 29.00
N ILE A 8 34.58 6.39 28.35
CA ILE A 8 35.07 5.02 28.11
C ILE A 8 36.27 5.05 27.16
N GLN A 9 36.25 5.90 26.12
CA GLN A 9 37.35 6.05 25.17
C GLN A 9 38.61 6.65 25.81
N GLU A 10 38.47 7.58 26.76
CA GLU A 10 39.60 8.10 27.54
C GLU A 10 40.18 7.01 28.46
N ASN A 11 39.33 6.31 29.21
CA ASN A 11 39.78 5.27 30.14
C ASN A 11 40.29 4.00 29.45
N TRP A 12 39.94 3.79 28.18
CA TRP A 12 40.51 2.71 27.35
C TRP A 12 41.95 2.99 26.92
N LYS A 13 42.39 4.25 26.96
CA LYS A 13 43.79 4.61 26.64
C LYS A 13 44.71 4.46 27.85
N ASP A 14 44.16 4.36 29.06
CA ASP A 14 44.94 4.06 30.25
C ASP A 14 45.31 2.56 30.30
N PRO A 15 46.58 2.20 30.45
CA PRO A 15 47.04 0.81 30.32
C PRO A 15 46.58 -0.11 31.48
N VAL A 16 46.17 0.44 32.62
CA VAL A 16 45.65 -0.34 33.75
C VAL A 16 44.14 -0.50 33.61
N TRP A 17 43.42 0.61 33.38
CA TRP A 17 41.96 0.56 33.25
C TRP A 17 41.49 -0.15 31.99
N SER A 18 42.23 -0.06 30.88
CA SER A 18 41.92 -0.83 29.65
C SER A 18 41.97 -2.34 29.89
N LYS A 19 42.90 -2.85 30.71
CA LYS A 19 42.97 -4.27 31.08
C LYS A 19 41.81 -4.68 31.97
N VAL A 20 41.41 -3.83 32.92
CA VAL A 20 40.26 -4.07 33.79
C VAL A 20 38.97 -4.10 32.97
N ILE A 21 38.77 -3.13 32.07
CA ILE A 21 37.59 -3.08 31.20
C ILE A 21 37.60 -4.26 30.22
N ALA A 22 38.75 -4.61 29.62
CA ALA A 22 38.87 -5.77 28.75
C ALA A 22 38.57 -7.08 29.49
N PHE A 23 39.08 -7.25 30.72
CA PHE A 23 38.78 -8.41 31.55
C PHE A 23 37.27 -8.49 31.83
N VAL A 24 36.64 -7.40 32.25
CA VAL A 24 35.19 -7.35 32.49
C VAL A 24 34.39 -7.67 31.23
N ILE A 25 34.76 -7.12 30.08
CA ILE A 25 34.11 -7.43 28.80
C ILE A 25 34.29 -8.91 28.44
N ILE A 26 35.50 -9.45 28.56
CA ILE A 26 35.77 -10.86 28.27
C ILE A 26 34.99 -11.75 29.22
N THR A 27 34.97 -11.49 30.53
CA THR A 27 34.20 -12.28 31.50
C THR A 27 32.71 -12.22 31.20
N ILE A 28 32.17 -11.05 30.85
CA ILE A 28 30.76 -10.91 30.47
C ILE A 28 30.47 -11.67 29.17
N ILE A 29 31.29 -11.51 28.13
CA ILE A 29 31.11 -12.20 26.85
C ILE A 29 31.23 -13.71 27.04
N THR A 30 32.23 -14.19 27.76
CA THR A 30 32.43 -15.60 28.04
C THR A 30 31.26 -16.16 28.85
N PHE A 31 30.75 -15.44 29.84
CA PHE A 31 29.55 -15.84 30.59
C PHE A 31 28.31 -15.91 29.70
N PHE A 32 28.09 -14.92 28.83
CA PHE A 32 26.96 -14.93 27.90
C PHE A 32 27.08 -16.05 26.87
N VAL A 33 28.26 -16.26 26.28
CA VAL A 33 28.49 -17.32 25.29
C VAL A 33 28.37 -18.70 25.91
N SER A 34 28.95 -18.92 27.10
CA SER A 34 28.81 -20.21 27.80
C SER A 34 27.38 -20.47 28.26
N SER A 35 26.66 -19.44 28.72
CA SER A 35 25.22 -19.55 29.04
C SER A 35 24.38 -19.82 27.79
N LEU A 36 24.71 -19.20 26.65
CA LEU A 36 24.02 -19.43 25.39
C LEU A 36 24.28 -20.85 24.87
N ILE A 37 25.51 -21.35 24.98
CA ILE A 37 25.88 -22.73 24.62
C ILE A 37 25.18 -23.74 25.54
N ALA A 38 25.10 -23.46 26.84
CA ALA A 38 24.38 -24.30 27.80
C ALA A 38 22.87 -24.32 27.51
N LEU A 39 22.28 -23.17 27.15
CA LEU A 39 20.88 -23.09 26.70
C LEU A 39 20.67 -23.83 25.38
N PHE A 40 21.58 -23.69 24.42
CA PHE A 40 21.51 -24.42 23.15
C PHE A 40 21.62 -25.93 23.37
N LYS A 41 22.55 -26.39 24.22
CA LYS A 41 22.62 -27.79 24.65
C LYS A 41 21.36 -28.23 25.37
N ALA A 42 20.78 -27.44 26.26
CA ALA A 42 19.54 -27.81 26.94
C ALA A 42 18.36 -27.97 25.96
N VAL A 43 18.29 -27.13 24.92
CA VAL A 43 17.26 -27.21 23.87
C VAL A 43 17.50 -28.37 22.91
N PHE A 44 18.75 -28.64 22.52
CA PHE A 44 19.08 -29.71 21.58
C PHE A 44 19.17 -31.10 22.23
N ASP A 45 19.76 -31.18 23.41
CA ASP A 45 19.98 -32.44 24.16
C ASP A 45 18.81 -32.75 25.12
N LYS A 46 17.72 -31.98 25.06
CA LYS A 46 16.50 -32.12 25.90
C LYS A 46 16.78 -32.19 27.41
N VAL A 47 17.83 -31.52 27.88
CA VAL A 47 18.15 -31.49 29.31
C VAL A 47 17.15 -30.61 30.05
N PRO A 48 16.56 -31.07 31.18
CA PRO A 48 15.62 -30.27 31.95
C PRO A 48 16.24 -28.96 32.47
N PHE A 49 15.54 -27.85 32.25
CA PHE A 49 16.01 -26.50 32.59
C PHE A 49 16.39 -26.32 34.07
N LEU A 50 15.64 -26.94 34.99
CA LEU A 50 15.90 -26.90 36.44
C LEU A 50 17.30 -27.40 36.81
N LYS A 51 17.72 -28.51 36.17
CA LYS A 51 19.04 -29.10 36.42
C LYS A 51 20.18 -28.21 35.91
N THR A 52 19.90 -27.38 34.90
CA THR A 52 20.85 -26.39 34.37
C THR A 52 21.02 -25.23 35.36
N LEU A 53 19.94 -24.79 36.02
CA LEU A 53 20.00 -23.74 37.03
C LEU A 53 20.70 -24.18 38.32
N GLU A 54 20.48 -25.41 38.79
CA GLU A 54 21.18 -25.97 39.95
C GLU A 54 22.69 -26.00 39.74
N ASN A 55 23.15 -26.42 38.56
CA ASN A 55 24.56 -26.46 38.23
C ASN A 55 25.20 -25.05 38.20
N ILE A 56 24.47 -24.04 37.69
CA ILE A 56 24.94 -22.64 37.71
C ILE A 56 25.03 -22.13 39.15
N TRP A 57 24.07 -22.48 40.00
CA TRP A 57 24.06 -22.09 41.41
C TRP A 57 25.22 -22.72 42.20
N GLU A 58 25.45 -24.02 42.05
CA GLU A 58 26.57 -24.70 42.70
C GLU A 58 27.92 -24.12 42.29
N PHE A 59 28.08 -23.83 40.99
CA PHE A 59 29.29 -23.22 40.47
C PHE A 59 29.55 -21.86 41.12
N LEU A 60 28.55 -20.98 41.18
CA LEU A 60 28.68 -19.63 41.74
C LEU A 60 28.92 -19.64 43.25
N ASN A 61 28.26 -20.56 43.97
CA ASN A 61 28.38 -20.65 45.43
C ASN A 61 29.76 -21.18 45.86
N LYS A 62 30.30 -22.19 45.16
CA LYS A 62 31.63 -22.74 45.46
C LYS A 62 32.78 -21.80 45.09
N SER A 63 32.64 -21.01 44.03
CA SER A 63 33.77 -20.28 43.45
C SER A 63 33.96 -18.86 43.98
N ILE A 64 32.89 -18.15 44.35
CA ILE A 64 32.99 -16.69 44.59
C ILE A 64 32.58 -16.31 46.03
N SER A 65 32.05 -17.24 46.85
CA SER A 65 31.64 -17.01 48.25
C SER A 65 30.71 -15.80 48.45
N LEU A 66 29.93 -15.45 47.41
CA LEU A 66 28.96 -14.37 47.46
C LEU A 66 27.86 -14.72 48.46
N SER A 67 27.61 -13.82 49.41
CA SER A 67 26.47 -14.01 50.31
C SER A 67 25.18 -14.08 49.48
N LEU A 68 24.30 -15.01 49.86
CA LEU A 68 23.04 -15.26 49.15
C LEU A 68 22.26 -13.96 48.90
N LEU A 69 22.29 -13.06 49.89
CA LEU A 69 21.63 -11.75 49.84
C LEU A 69 22.16 -10.89 48.68
N PHE A 70 23.47 -10.87 48.45
CA PHE A 70 24.07 -10.08 47.39
C PHE A 70 23.75 -10.66 46.01
N PHE A 71 23.74 -11.98 45.86
CA PHE A 71 23.32 -12.62 44.61
C PHE A 71 21.84 -12.34 44.32
N ILE A 72 20.98 -12.42 45.34
CA ILE A 72 19.56 -12.06 45.22
C ILE A 72 19.41 -10.58 44.82
N ILE A 73 20.19 -9.66 45.40
CA ILE A 73 20.18 -8.23 45.02
C ILE A 73 20.65 -8.04 43.57
N LEU A 74 21.68 -8.76 43.13
CA LEU A 74 22.22 -8.66 41.77
C LEU A 74 21.25 -9.25 40.74
N LEU A 75 20.59 -10.35 41.10
CA LEU A 75 19.57 -10.98 40.28
C LEU A 75 18.28 -10.15 40.24
N LEU A 76 17.89 -9.51 41.36
CA LEU A 76 16.78 -8.56 41.41
C LEU A 76 17.08 -7.28 40.63
N THR A 77 18.29 -6.73 40.72
CA THR A 77 18.68 -5.55 39.93
C THR A 77 18.77 -5.89 38.46
N TYR A 78 19.31 -7.05 38.07
CA TYR A 78 19.25 -7.56 36.71
C TYR A 78 17.81 -7.75 36.25
N LEU A 79 16.95 -8.36 37.07
CA LEU A 79 15.52 -8.48 36.78
C LEU A 79 14.91 -7.09 36.60
N ILE A 80 15.12 -6.11 37.47
CA ILE A 80 14.55 -4.76 37.31
C ILE A 80 15.07 -4.10 36.02
N LEU A 81 16.36 -4.24 35.72
CA LEU A 81 17.00 -3.67 34.53
C LEU A 81 16.58 -4.34 33.23
N VAL A 82 16.24 -5.63 33.24
CA VAL A 82 15.80 -6.38 32.06
C VAL A 82 14.28 -6.40 31.95
N LEU A 83 13.57 -6.59 33.06
CA LEU A 83 12.12 -6.65 33.14
C LEU A 83 11.49 -5.30 32.81
N LYS A 84 12.08 -4.15 33.17
CA LYS A 84 11.50 -2.84 32.80
C LYS A 84 11.55 -2.56 31.28
N PRO A 85 12.68 -2.76 30.58
CA PRO A 85 12.73 -2.75 29.11
C PRO A 85 11.91 -3.87 28.47
N PHE A 86 11.92 -5.07 29.06
CA PHE A 86 11.19 -6.22 28.55
C PHE A 86 9.68 -6.03 28.68
N LEU A 87 9.18 -5.47 29.78
CA LEU A 87 7.79 -5.08 29.94
C LEU A 87 7.42 -3.91 29.03
N LYS A 88 8.35 -2.98 28.73
CA LYS A 88 8.14 -1.94 27.73
C LYS A 88 8.08 -2.53 26.31
N PHE A 89 8.92 -3.52 26.01
CA PHE A 89 8.95 -4.28 24.75
C PHE A 89 7.70 -5.16 24.60
N ILE A 90 7.28 -5.87 25.65
CA ILE A 90 6.04 -6.63 25.73
C ILE A 90 4.85 -5.68 25.64
N LYS A 91 4.84 -4.51 26.31
CA LYS A 91 3.80 -3.49 26.10
C LYS A 91 3.82 -2.95 24.67
N GLN A 92 4.96 -2.79 24.01
CA GLN A 92 5.04 -2.40 22.60
C GLN A 92 4.56 -3.50 21.65
N ILE A 93 4.84 -4.77 21.98
CA ILE A 93 4.38 -5.94 21.24
C ILE A 93 2.88 -6.13 21.46
N ILE A 94 2.39 -6.10 22.69
CA ILE A 94 0.96 -6.14 23.03
C ILE A 94 0.25 -4.90 22.52
N PHE A 95 0.85 -3.72 22.50
CA PHE A 95 0.29 -2.54 21.83
C PHE A 95 0.27 -2.76 20.31
N LYS A 96 1.29 -3.35 19.68
CA LYS A 96 1.23 -3.77 18.27
C LYS A 96 0.23 -4.89 17.98
N ILE A 97 -0.10 -5.73 18.97
CA ILE A 97 -0.97 -6.91 18.83
C ILE A 97 -2.43 -6.61 19.23
N LYS A 98 -2.67 -5.74 20.22
CA LYS A 98 -3.99 -5.24 20.66
C LYS A 98 -4.41 -3.97 19.94
N ASN A 99 -3.44 -3.11 19.61
CA ASN A 99 -3.55 -2.08 18.56
C ASN A 99 -2.66 -2.46 17.36
N PRO A 100 -2.95 -3.59 16.68
CA PRO A 100 -2.59 -3.60 15.27
C PRO A 100 -3.41 -2.42 14.74
N LYS A 101 -2.86 -1.28 14.32
CA LYS A 101 -3.74 -0.28 13.69
C LYS A 101 -4.47 -1.05 12.55
N SER A 102 -5.73 -1.48 12.53
CA SER A 102 -6.92 -1.21 13.35
C SER A 102 -6.94 0.21 13.90
N LYS A 103 -6.68 1.16 12.99
CA LYS A 103 -7.78 2.09 12.72
C LYS A 103 -9.01 1.21 12.45
N VAL A 104 -9.78 0.92 13.49
CA VAL A 104 -11.22 0.97 13.30
C VAL A 104 -11.41 2.36 12.72
N ASP A 105 -11.82 2.44 11.46
CA ASP A 105 -12.37 3.65 10.87
C ASP A 105 -13.57 4.06 11.75
N LYS A 106 -13.31 4.65 12.92
CA LYS A 106 -13.80 6.00 13.06
C LYS A 106 -13.02 6.71 11.99
N THR A 107 -13.68 6.95 10.87
CA THR A 107 -13.42 8.13 10.08
C THR A 107 -13.26 9.25 11.12
N GLU A 108 -12.03 9.55 11.55
CA GLU A 108 -11.59 10.92 11.41
C GLU A 108 -12.03 11.22 9.99
N ILE A 109 -13.19 11.84 9.86
CA ILE A 109 -13.56 12.53 8.64
C ILE A 109 -12.41 13.51 8.55
N ALA A 110 -11.32 13.08 7.92
CA ALA A 110 -10.19 13.94 7.63
C ALA A 110 -10.87 15.05 6.88
N GLU A 111 -11.00 16.19 7.55
CA GLU A 111 -11.88 17.22 7.07
C GLU A 111 -11.43 17.54 5.66
N LEU A 112 -12.32 17.32 4.70
CA LEU A 112 -11.97 17.51 3.31
C LEU A 112 -11.46 18.96 3.17
N PRO A 113 -10.34 19.18 2.46
CA PRO A 113 -9.88 20.53 2.22
C PRO A 113 -10.92 21.30 1.41
N ASN A 114 -11.01 22.61 1.61
CA ASN A 114 -11.87 23.44 0.76
C ASN A 114 -11.35 23.40 -0.68
N ALA A 115 -12.28 23.39 -1.64
CA ALA A 115 -11.92 23.62 -3.04
C ALA A 115 -11.71 25.11 -3.26
N PHE A 116 -10.60 25.47 -3.91
CA PHE A 116 -10.24 26.87 -4.23
C PHE A 116 -10.11 27.13 -5.74
N ASP A 117 -10.20 26.08 -6.56
CA ASP A 117 -10.00 26.13 -7.99
C ASP A 117 -11.13 25.38 -8.71
N HIS A 118 -11.48 25.82 -9.92
CA HIS A 118 -12.28 25.01 -10.83
C HIS A 118 -11.52 23.75 -11.23
N SER A 119 -12.25 22.66 -11.50
CA SER A 119 -11.65 21.37 -11.83
C SER A 119 -10.67 21.40 -12.99
N THR A 120 -10.93 22.19 -14.03
CA THR A 120 -10.04 22.32 -15.20
C THR A 120 -8.71 22.98 -14.83
N THR A 121 -8.73 24.04 -14.03
CA THR A 121 -7.53 24.70 -13.50
C THR A 121 -6.75 23.75 -12.60
N PHE A 122 -7.44 23.12 -11.63
CA PHE A 122 -6.85 22.16 -10.71
C PHE A 122 -6.17 20.98 -11.44
N PHE A 123 -6.86 20.41 -12.43
CA PHE A 123 -6.33 19.30 -13.22
C PHE A 123 -5.13 19.73 -14.06
N SER A 124 -5.19 20.91 -14.70
CA SER A 124 -4.08 21.39 -15.53
C SER A 124 -2.80 21.68 -14.73
N TYR A 125 -2.90 22.19 -13.50
CA TYR A 125 -1.73 22.31 -12.62
C TYR A 125 -1.12 20.96 -12.26
N ARG A 126 -1.95 19.94 -12.07
CA ARG A 126 -1.47 18.57 -11.82
C ARG A 126 -0.87 17.94 -13.08
N MET A 127 -1.42 18.24 -14.25
CA MET A 127 -0.85 17.85 -15.54
C MET A 127 0.54 18.47 -15.73
N SER A 128 0.70 19.76 -15.47
CA SER A 128 2.00 20.46 -15.52
C SER A 128 3.04 19.81 -14.60
N SER A 129 2.61 19.39 -13.40
CA SER A 129 3.48 18.74 -12.42
C SER A 129 3.83 17.30 -12.80
N ALA A 130 2.84 16.53 -13.26
CA ALA A 130 3.00 15.14 -13.61
C ALA A 130 3.72 14.97 -14.96
N PHE A 131 3.49 15.84 -15.93
CA PHE A 131 3.96 15.75 -17.32
C PHE A 131 4.67 17.03 -17.76
N PRO A 132 5.80 17.40 -17.12
CA PRO A 132 6.52 18.62 -17.46
C PRO A 132 7.06 18.57 -18.89
N GLY A 133 6.93 19.70 -19.61
CA GLY A 133 7.43 19.85 -20.98
C GLY A 133 6.52 19.26 -22.07
N THR A 134 5.38 18.65 -21.71
CA THR A 134 4.38 18.20 -22.66
C THR A 134 3.60 19.41 -23.22
N ARG A 135 3.51 19.49 -24.56
CA ARG A 135 2.80 20.57 -25.30
C ARG A 135 1.74 20.05 -26.29
N ASP A 136 1.69 18.74 -26.47
CA ASP A 136 0.70 17.98 -27.26
C ASP A 136 0.70 16.53 -26.72
N ILE A 137 0.18 15.56 -27.46
CA ILE A 137 0.15 14.15 -27.09
C ILE A 137 1.57 13.60 -26.89
N THR A 138 1.85 13.10 -25.69
CA THR A 138 3.10 12.40 -25.38
C THR A 138 2.82 11.02 -24.81
N TRP A 139 3.40 9.98 -25.43
CA TRP A 139 3.28 8.60 -24.97
C TRP A 139 4.32 8.24 -23.90
N PHE A 140 3.86 7.57 -22.85
CA PHE A 140 4.69 6.98 -21.81
C PHE A 140 4.54 5.46 -21.85
N ASN A 141 5.31 4.83 -22.73
CA ASN A 141 5.23 3.39 -22.99
C ASN A 141 5.84 2.51 -21.89
N ASN A 142 6.66 3.07 -21.00
CA ASN A 142 7.17 2.32 -19.85
C ASN A 142 6.10 2.29 -18.75
N PRO A 143 5.54 1.11 -18.40
CA PRO A 143 4.41 1.06 -17.48
C PRO A 143 4.75 1.48 -16.05
N THR A 144 6.01 1.35 -15.64
CA THR A 144 6.46 1.82 -14.31
C THR A 144 6.49 3.35 -14.27
N LYS A 145 7.06 3.98 -15.31
CA LYS A 145 7.01 5.45 -15.44
C LYS A 145 5.57 5.95 -15.57
N ALA A 146 4.72 5.26 -16.32
CA ALA A 146 3.29 5.60 -16.43
C ALA A 146 2.60 5.61 -15.06
N VAL A 147 2.84 4.59 -14.23
CA VAL A 147 2.31 4.54 -12.86
C VAL A 147 2.83 5.70 -12.01
N GLU A 148 4.13 6.01 -12.07
CA GLU A 148 4.72 7.15 -11.33
C GLU A 148 4.08 8.49 -11.74
N ARG A 149 3.83 8.69 -13.04
CA ARG A 149 3.16 9.88 -13.56
C ARG A 149 1.71 9.99 -13.09
N LEU A 150 0.97 8.88 -13.12
CA LEU A 150 -0.40 8.84 -12.59
C LEU A 150 -0.43 9.09 -11.08
N GLU A 151 0.55 8.62 -10.32
CA GLU A 151 0.65 8.85 -8.88
C GLU A 151 0.86 10.33 -8.54
N LEU A 152 1.62 11.05 -9.38
CA LEU A 152 1.77 12.50 -9.26
C LEU A 152 0.48 13.24 -9.66
N LEU A 153 -0.13 12.87 -10.79
CA LEU A 153 -1.38 13.47 -11.28
C LEU A 153 -2.49 13.32 -10.25
N LEU A 154 -2.64 12.12 -9.69
CA LEU A 154 -3.75 11.73 -8.81
C LEU A 154 -3.36 11.72 -7.32
N LYS A 155 -2.32 12.46 -6.94
CA LYS A 155 -1.93 12.61 -5.55
C LYS A 155 -3.08 13.17 -4.71
N GLU A 156 -3.33 12.66 -3.51
CA GLU A 156 -4.34 13.25 -2.62
C GLU A 156 -4.01 14.73 -2.29
N PRO A 157 -5.01 15.62 -2.13
CA PRO A 157 -6.46 15.34 -2.11
C PRO A 157 -7.10 15.25 -3.51
N LEU A 158 -8.07 14.33 -3.67
CA LEU A 158 -8.94 14.20 -4.86
C LEU A 158 -10.41 14.51 -4.55
N ARG A 159 -10.73 14.73 -3.27
CA ARG A 159 -12.02 15.15 -2.76
C ARG A 159 -11.88 16.40 -1.92
N PHE A 160 -12.86 17.28 -2.02
CA PHE A 160 -12.87 18.58 -1.38
C PHE A 160 -14.24 18.88 -0.77
N LYS A 161 -14.29 19.82 0.18
CA LYS A 161 -15.53 20.53 0.52
C LYS A 161 -15.83 21.46 -0.67
N GLY A 162 -16.83 21.09 -1.46
CA GLY A 162 -17.30 21.91 -2.57
C GLY A 162 -18.04 23.16 -2.08
N SER A 163 -18.25 24.11 -2.99
CA SER A 163 -19.06 25.30 -2.80
C SER A 163 -20.01 25.47 -4.00
N ALA A 164 -20.77 26.56 -4.04
CA ALA A 164 -21.55 26.92 -5.23
C ALA A 164 -20.67 27.16 -6.47
N GLU A 165 -19.39 27.51 -6.27
CA GLU A 165 -18.45 27.87 -7.33
C GLU A 165 -17.47 26.73 -7.66
N PHE A 166 -17.10 25.91 -6.66
CA PHE A 166 -16.06 24.90 -6.78
C PHE A 166 -16.58 23.49 -6.49
N GLU A 167 -16.19 22.56 -7.35
CA GLU A 167 -16.65 21.17 -7.31
C GLU A 167 -15.93 20.37 -6.20
N SER A 168 -16.66 19.46 -5.56
CA SER A 168 -16.11 18.58 -4.52
C SER A 168 -15.23 17.43 -5.05
N ASP A 169 -15.26 17.22 -6.35
CA ASP A 169 -14.83 16.00 -7.06
C ASP A 169 -14.22 16.35 -8.42
N PRO A 170 -13.09 17.06 -8.46
CA PRO A 170 -12.61 17.73 -9.67
C PRO A 170 -12.02 16.80 -10.73
N VAL A 171 -11.67 15.55 -10.41
CA VAL A 171 -11.00 14.63 -11.34
C VAL A 171 -11.83 13.37 -11.55
N TRP A 172 -12.10 13.06 -12.81
CA TRP A 172 -12.98 11.98 -13.22
C TRP A 172 -12.28 11.11 -14.27
N TRP A 173 -12.81 9.90 -14.44
CA TRP A 173 -12.48 9.04 -15.57
C TRP A 173 -13.70 8.83 -16.45
N TRP A 174 -13.49 8.64 -17.74
CA TRP A 174 -14.54 8.36 -18.72
C TRP A 174 -14.20 7.21 -19.63
N ARG A 175 -15.23 6.42 -19.95
CA ARG A 175 -15.18 5.34 -20.93
C ARG A 175 -16.56 5.11 -21.54
N GLY A 176 -16.79 5.64 -22.74
CA GLY A 176 -17.92 5.32 -23.63
C GLY A 176 -19.25 5.09 -22.92
N GLY A 177 -19.92 6.16 -22.51
CA GLY A 177 -21.20 6.11 -21.77
C GLY A 177 -21.05 5.97 -20.24
N SER A 178 -19.85 5.68 -19.74
CA SER A 178 -19.55 5.62 -18.30
C SER A 178 -18.62 6.74 -17.89
N ALA A 179 -18.92 7.40 -16.77
CA ALA A 179 -18.09 8.46 -16.19
C ALA A 179 -18.26 8.49 -14.67
N MET A 180 -17.17 8.59 -13.92
CA MET A 180 -17.20 8.71 -12.46
C MET A 180 -16.02 9.51 -11.94
N TYR A 181 -16.20 10.18 -10.80
CA TYR A 181 -15.09 10.78 -10.05
C TYR A 181 -14.11 9.72 -9.54
N ILE A 182 -12.85 10.14 -9.34
CA ILE A 182 -11.82 9.35 -8.65
C ILE A 182 -11.75 9.83 -7.21
N ASP A 183 -12.08 8.96 -6.24
CA ASP A 183 -11.97 9.26 -4.80
C ASP A 183 -10.54 9.05 -4.31
N LYS A 184 -9.95 7.91 -4.68
CA LYS A 184 -8.65 7.45 -4.17
C LYS A 184 -7.81 6.83 -5.26
N PHE A 185 -6.53 7.16 -5.26
CA PHE A 185 -5.55 6.55 -6.13
C PHE A 185 -4.31 6.13 -5.33
N ARG A 186 -3.84 4.90 -5.54
CA ARG A 186 -2.58 4.45 -4.95
C ARG A 186 -1.88 3.43 -5.82
N LYS A 187 -0.55 3.47 -5.81
CA LYS A 187 0.30 2.41 -6.32
C LYS A 187 0.23 1.19 -5.40
N ILE A 188 0.00 0.01 -5.98
CA ILE A 188 -0.01 -1.29 -5.28
C ILE A 188 1.02 -2.28 -5.82
N GLY A 189 1.77 -1.89 -6.86
CA GLY A 189 2.87 -2.65 -7.44
C GLY A 189 3.60 -1.83 -8.50
N ARG A 190 4.65 -2.39 -9.13
CA ARG A 190 5.46 -1.67 -10.13
C ARG A 190 4.65 -1.16 -11.32
N LYS A 191 3.68 -1.96 -11.77
CA LYS A 191 2.78 -1.67 -12.91
C LYS A 191 1.31 -1.68 -12.50
N ARG A 192 1.02 -1.71 -11.19
CA ARG A 192 -0.34 -1.90 -10.69
C ARG A 192 -0.74 -0.75 -9.78
N VAL A 193 -1.95 -0.28 -9.99
CA VAL A 193 -2.57 0.78 -9.19
C VAL A 193 -3.94 0.33 -8.72
N LEU A 194 -4.41 0.94 -7.65
CA LEU A 194 -5.78 0.85 -7.21
C LEU A 194 -6.40 2.25 -7.34
N MET A 195 -7.36 2.37 -8.25
CA MET A 195 -8.18 3.55 -8.45
C MET A 195 -9.58 3.23 -7.91
N ASP A 196 -9.90 3.77 -6.74
CA ASP A 196 -11.08 3.41 -5.94
C ASP A 196 -11.12 1.90 -5.63
N ILE A 197 -12.03 1.16 -6.28
CA ILE A 197 -12.14 -0.29 -6.22
C ILE A 197 -11.41 -0.97 -7.39
N LYS A 198 -11.08 -0.23 -8.46
CA LYS A 198 -10.50 -0.78 -9.70
C LYS A 198 -9.01 -1.04 -9.52
N GLN A 199 -8.64 -2.31 -9.51
CA GLN A 199 -7.27 -2.76 -9.61
C GLN A 199 -6.88 -2.79 -11.10
N LEU A 200 -5.92 -1.93 -11.46
CA LEU A 200 -5.51 -1.73 -12.85
C LEU A 200 -4.05 -2.11 -13.02
N LYS A 201 -3.76 -2.99 -13.99
CA LYS A 201 -2.41 -3.26 -14.46
C LYS A 201 -2.10 -2.33 -15.64
N ILE A 202 -1.42 -1.23 -15.36
CA ILE A 202 -1.12 -0.21 -16.37
C ILE A 202 -0.19 -0.79 -17.43
N LYS A 203 -0.56 -0.61 -18.70
CA LYS A 203 0.22 -0.98 -19.88
C LYS A 203 1.04 0.20 -20.37
N ARG A 204 0.38 1.33 -20.64
CA ARG A 204 0.97 2.61 -21.04
C ARG A 204 -0.07 3.72 -20.89
N ILE A 205 0.38 4.97 -20.99
CA ILE A 205 -0.50 6.15 -20.99
C ILE A 205 -0.08 7.12 -22.08
N ALA A 206 -1.00 7.93 -22.56
CA ALA A 206 -0.72 9.14 -23.34
C ALA A 206 -1.26 10.35 -22.58
N ALA A 207 -0.44 11.38 -22.42
CA ALA A 207 -0.87 12.65 -21.82
C ALA A 207 -0.99 13.71 -22.91
N TYR A 208 -2.11 14.42 -22.91
CA TYR A 208 -2.30 15.62 -23.72
C TYR A 208 -2.39 16.82 -22.79
N HIS A 209 -1.43 17.73 -22.93
CA HIS A 209 -1.39 19.01 -22.24
C HIS A 209 -1.11 20.10 -23.29
N GLY A 210 -2.19 20.66 -23.82
CA GLY A 210 -2.17 21.56 -24.98
C GLY A 210 -2.41 23.02 -24.61
N GLU A 211 -2.62 23.87 -25.61
CA GLU A 211 -2.87 25.31 -25.42
C GLU A 211 -4.13 25.61 -24.60
N SER A 212 -5.14 24.76 -24.74
CA SER A 212 -6.41 24.88 -24.02
C SER A 212 -6.41 23.96 -22.79
N TYR A 213 -6.06 24.50 -21.63
CA TYR A 213 -5.94 23.78 -20.35
C TYR A 213 -7.20 22.96 -19.98
N TYR A 214 -8.39 23.39 -20.40
CA TYR A 214 -9.65 22.70 -20.12
C TYR A 214 -9.84 21.42 -20.95
N LYS A 215 -9.00 21.19 -21.97
CA LYS A 215 -8.95 19.96 -22.78
C LYS A 215 -7.88 18.98 -22.29
N ASP A 216 -7.18 19.27 -21.21
CA ASP A 216 -6.15 18.37 -20.71
C ASP A 216 -6.75 16.98 -20.38
N PHE A 217 -6.09 15.92 -20.84
CA PHE A 217 -6.49 14.55 -20.54
C PHE A 217 -5.30 13.60 -20.47
N VAL A 218 -5.50 12.46 -19.81
CA VAL A 218 -4.62 11.31 -19.87
C VAL A 218 -5.40 10.11 -20.35
N TYR A 219 -5.02 9.57 -21.51
CA TYR A 219 -5.49 8.28 -21.99
C TYR A 219 -4.71 7.16 -21.32
N VAL A 220 -5.43 6.15 -20.81
CA VAL A 220 -4.86 5.04 -20.05
C VAL A 220 -5.19 3.73 -20.74
N GLU A 221 -4.16 2.94 -21.03
CA GLU A 221 -4.32 1.54 -21.43
C GLU A 221 -3.98 0.61 -20.25
N VAL A 222 -4.86 -0.36 -20.03
CA VAL A 222 -4.76 -1.37 -18.98
C VAL A 222 -4.65 -2.74 -19.64
N GLU A 223 -3.72 -3.54 -19.15
CA GLU A 223 -3.54 -4.92 -19.57
C GLU A 223 -4.47 -5.84 -18.76
N GLY A 224 -5.14 -6.77 -19.45
CA GLY A 224 -5.94 -7.81 -18.79
C GLY A 224 -5.12 -8.67 -17.82
N GLU A 225 -5.74 -9.06 -16.70
CA GLU A 225 -5.16 -9.97 -15.73
C GLU A 225 -5.85 -11.34 -15.74
N LYS A 226 -5.14 -12.37 -15.27
CA LYS A 226 -5.76 -13.68 -15.02
C LYS A 226 -6.84 -13.55 -13.93
N SER A 227 -7.88 -14.36 -14.04
CA SER A 227 -8.95 -14.43 -13.04
C SER A 227 -8.41 -14.80 -11.67
N THR A 228 -9.14 -14.39 -10.63
CA THR A 228 -8.86 -14.72 -9.23
C THR A 228 -9.00 -16.21 -8.94
N GLY A 229 -9.69 -16.96 -9.80
CA GLY A 229 -10.10 -18.34 -9.56
C GLY A 229 -11.30 -18.48 -8.62
N LEU A 230 -11.90 -17.37 -8.16
CA LEU A 230 -13.13 -17.40 -7.36
C LEU A 230 -14.35 -17.83 -8.18
N TYR A 231 -14.32 -17.49 -9.47
CA TYR A 231 -15.33 -17.78 -10.47
C TYR A 231 -14.75 -18.70 -11.53
N ASN A 232 -15.55 -19.64 -12.01
CA ASN A 232 -15.17 -20.59 -13.05
C ASN A 232 -15.37 -19.97 -14.44
N TYR A 233 -14.77 -18.80 -14.70
CA TYR A 233 -14.84 -18.18 -16.03
C TYR A 233 -14.08 -19.03 -17.05
N THR A 234 -14.78 -19.51 -18.06
CA THR A 234 -14.12 -20.13 -19.21
C THR A 234 -13.61 -19.07 -20.19
N LYS A 235 -12.82 -19.50 -21.18
CA LYS A 235 -12.38 -18.59 -22.24
C LYS A 235 -13.58 -18.07 -23.04
N GLU A 236 -14.56 -18.93 -23.29
CA GLU A 236 -15.79 -18.60 -24.01
C GLU A 236 -16.62 -17.55 -23.27
N ASP A 237 -16.64 -17.59 -21.93
CA ASP A 237 -17.29 -16.54 -21.13
C ASP A 237 -16.61 -15.19 -21.29
N ILE A 238 -15.27 -15.16 -21.23
CA ILE A 238 -14.48 -13.94 -21.42
C ILE A 238 -14.69 -13.39 -22.83
N ASP A 239 -14.62 -14.24 -23.85
CA ASP A 239 -14.82 -13.86 -25.25
C ASP A 239 -16.25 -13.33 -25.48
N ARG A 240 -17.26 -13.94 -24.84
CA ARG A 240 -18.65 -13.45 -24.87
C ARG A 240 -18.79 -12.07 -24.23
N HIS A 241 -18.13 -11.81 -23.10
CA HIS A 241 -18.13 -10.47 -22.49
C HIS A 241 -17.48 -9.44 -23.41
N ILE A 242 -16.31 -9.77 -24.00
CA ILE A 242 -15.64 -8.88 -24.95
C ILE A 242 -16.54 -8.59 -26.15
N LYS A 243 -17.20 -9.61 -26.71
CA LYS A 243 -18.09 -9.44 -27.85
C LYS A 243 -19.31 -8.54 -27.54
N ASN A 244 -19.94 -8.75 -26.40
CA ASN A 244 -21.21 -8.09 -26.07
C ASN A 244 -21.04 -6.71 -25.41
N ILE A 245 -19.96 -6.52 -24.64
CA ILE A 245 -19.73 -5.34 -23.80
C ILE A 245 -18.52 -4.53 -24.27
N GLY A 246 -17.53 -5.19 -24.86
CA GLY A 246 -16.26 -4.62 -25.32
C GLY A 246 -15.06 -4.98 -24.43
N TYR A 247 -15.30 -5.56 -23.26
CA TYR A 247 -14.27 -5.98 -22.30
C TYR A 247 -14.84 -6.97 -21.28
N SER A 248 -13.97 -7.62 -20.51
CA SER A 248 -14.33 -8.54 -19.43
C SER A 248 -13.70 -8.12 -18.11
N TRP A 249 -14.41 -8.29 -17.00
CA TRP A 249 -13.94 -7.96 -15.66
C TRP A 249 -14.53 -8.93 -14.63
N GLU A 250 -13.94 -8.95 -13.44
CA GLU A 250 -14.49 -9.62 -12.26
C GLU A 250 -14.42 -8.67 -11.05
N GLU A 251 -15.36 -8.83 -10.13
CA GLU A 251 -15.35 -8.16 -8.83
C GLU A 251 -15.24 -9.18 -7.69
N TYR A 252 -14.57 -8.80 -6.61
CA TYR A 252 -14.32 -9.68 -5.47
C TYR A 252 -14.03 -8.88 -4.20
N GLY A 253 -14.31 -9.48 -3.05
CA GLY A 253 -13.88 -8.93 -1.77
C GLY A 253 -12.45 -9.33 -1.44
N VAL A 254 -11.76 -8.51 -0.65
CA VAL A 254 -10.44 -8.84 -0.10
C VAL A 254 -10.42 -8.67 1.40
N ILE A 255 -10.16 -9.76 2.12
CA ILE A 255 -9.90 -9.77 3.55
C ILE A 255 -8.39 -9.75 3.77
N LYS A 256 -7.91 -8.91 4.70
CA LYS A 256 -6.54 -9.02 5.21
C LYS A 256 -6.52 -9.91 6.44
N ASN A 257 -5.72 -10.96 6.42
CA ASN A 257 -5.47 -11.75 7.61
C ASN A 257 -4.48 -11.05 8.56
N TRP A 258 -4.24 -11.63 9.73
CA TRP A 258 -3.33 -11.07 10.74
C TRP A 258 -1.86 -11.02 10.29
N LEU A 259 -1.46 -11.84 9.30
CA LEU A 259 -0.15 -11.82 8.65
C LEU A 259 -0.04 -10.75 7.54
N GLY A 260 -1.13 -10.02 7.28
CA GLY A 260 -1.19 -9.02 6.20
C GLY A 260 -1.41 -9.61 4.81
N TRP A 261 -1.58 -10.93 4.66
CA TRP A 261 -1.93 -11.54 3.38
C TRP A 261 -3.38 -11.23 3.01
N SER A 262 -3.58 -10.96 1.74
CA SER A 262 -4.88 -10.73 1.14
C SER A 262 -5.50 -12.07 0.72
N ILE A 263 -6.65 -12.37 1.29
CA ILE A 263 -7.49 -13.52 0.93
C ILE A 263 -8.64 -12.98 0.09
N PRO A 264 -8.75 -13.36 -1.20
CA PRO A 264 -9.89 -13.00 -2.02
C PRO A 264 -11.12 -13.82 -1.58
N ILE A 265 -12.28 -13.18 -1.59
CA ILE A 265 -13.59 -13.78 -1.33
C ILE A 265 -14.53 -13.38 -2.47
N ARG A 266 -15.59 -14.15 -2.69
CA ARG A 266 -16.54 -13.86 -3.76
C ARG A 266 -17.27 -12.53 -3.53
N ARG A 267 -17.87 -12.00 -4.59
CA ARG A 267 -18.63 -10.74 -4.57
C ARG A 267 -19.84 -10.87 -3.66
N GLU A 268 -20.51 -12.01 -3.69
CA GLU A 268 -21.69 -12.30 -2.88
C GLU A 268 -21.30 -12.36 -1.39
N GLU A 269 -20.20 -13.04 -1.05
CA GLU A 269 -19.68 -13.09 0.33
C GLU A 269 -19.28 -11.70 0.87
N TYR A 270 -18.80 -10.81 -0.01
CA TYR A 270 -18.55 -9.42 0.35
C TYR A 270 -19.86 -8.69 0.68
N ASP A 271 -20.91 -8.85 -0.13
CA ASP A 271 -22.21 -8.20 0.09
C ASP A 271 -22.87 -8.70 1.38
N ASP A 272 -22.78 -10.00 1.64
CA ASP A 272 -23.31 -10.63 2.84
C ASP A 272 -22.54 -10.24 4.11
N GLY A 273 -21.32 -9.71 3.97
CA GLY A 273 -20.45 -9.39 5.09
C GLY A 273 -19.92 -10.61 5.85
N ALA A 274 -19.99 -11.80 5.25
CA ALA A 274 -19.50 -13.07 5.81
C ALA A 274 -18.95 -14.01 4.73
N THR A 275 -17.99 -14.86 5.09
CA THR A 275 -17.35 -15.83 4.17
C THR A 275 -17.03 -17.14 4.90
N VAL A 276 -16.80 -18.23 4.17
CA VAL A 276 -16.34 -19.51 4.76
C VAL A 276 -14.85 -19.73 4.45
N ILE A 277 -14.00 -19.64 5.48
CA ILE A 277 -12.55 -19.90 5.34
C ILE A 277 -12.19 -21.13 6.16
N ARG A 278 -11.78 -22.21 5.45
CA ARG A 278 -11.45 -23.53 6.02
C ARG A 278 -12.63 -24.14 6.80
N GLY A 279 -13.81 -24.15 6.18
CA GLY A 279 -15.03 -24.74 6.74
C GLY A 279 -15.65 -23.98 7.91
N LYS A 280 -15.13 -22.79 8.26
CA LYS A 280 -15.68 -21.94 9.33
C LYS A 280 -16.15 -20.62 8.77
N VAL A 281 -17.38 -20.24 9.13
CA VAL A 281 -17.93 -18.91 8.85
C VAL A 281 -17.08 -17.86 9.56
N ARG A 282 -16.71 -16.80 8.85
CA ARG A 282 -15.94 -15.67 9.34
C ARG A 282 -16.59 -14.37 8.93
N ASN A 283 -16.47 -13.37 9.81
CA ASN A 283 -16.90 -12.01 9.52
C ASN A 283 -16.03 -11.41 8.39
N ALA A 284 -16.70 -10.88 7.37
CA ALA A 284 -16.11 -10.19 6.23
C ALA A 284 -16.57 -8.73 6.10
N MET A 285 -17.22 -8.15 7.12
CA MET A 285 -17.70 -6.75 7.11
C MET A 285 -16.61 -5.71 6.84
N LYS A 286 -15.34 -6.06 7.12
CA LYS A 286 -14.17 -5.20 6.86
C LYS A 286 -13.45 -5.54 5.56
N ALA A 287 -14.00 -6.43 4.74
CA ALA A 287 -13.46 -6.72 3.43
C ALA A 287 -13.47 -5.46 2.57
N LYS A 288 -12.56 -5.39 1.59
CA LYS A 288 -12.49 -4.28 0.64
C LYS A 288 -12.83 -4.78 -0.74
N LEU A 289 -13.81 -4.16 -1.40
CA LEU A 289 -14.18 -4.49 -2.77
C LEU A 289 -13.04 -4.19 -3.74
N ARG A 290 -12.83 -5.08 -4.69
CA ARG A 290 -11.91 -4.94 -5.81
C ARG A 290 -12.61 -5.32 -7.10
N GLY A 291 -12.33 -4.59 -8.16
CA GLY A 291 -12.63 -4.99 -9.53
C GLY A 291 -11.34 -5.08 -10.33
N ARG A 292 -11.21 -6.07 -11.21
CA ARG A 292 -10.07 -6.17 -12.12
C ARG A 292 -10.54 -6.56 -13.51
N TYR A 293 -9.83 -6.12 -14.54
CA TYR A 293 -10.15 -6.48 -15.92
C TYR A 293 -9.46 -7.80 -16.29
N LEU A 294 -10.21 -8.68 -16.95
CA LEU A 294 -9.75 -9.96 -17.49
C LEU A 294 -9.31 -9.83 -18.96
N SER A 295 -9.71 -8.75 -19.62
CA SER A 295 -9.25 -8.34 -20.95
C SER A 295 -8.51 -7.01 -20.89
N ASP A 296 -7.85 -6.63 -21.98
CA ASP A 296 -7.36 -5.25 -22.13
C ASP A 296 -8.54 -4.27 -21.98
N TYR A 297 -8.23 -3.09 -21.45
CA TYR A 297 -9.21 -2.02 -21.19
C TYR A 297 -8.56 -0.65 -21.40
N ASN A 298 -9.38 0.36 -21.63
CA ASN A 298 -8.92 1.73 -21.82
C ASN A 298 -9.96 2.75 -21.33
N PHE A 299 -9.49 3.95 -21.01
CA PHE A 299 -10.32 5.08 -20.58
C PHE A 299 -9.50 6.37 -20.62
N ILE A 300 -10.16 7.52 -20.46
CA ILE A 300 -9.47 8.80 -20.23
C ILE A 300 -9.68 9.27 -18.79
N ILE A 301 -8.71 10.03 -18.28
CA ILE A 301 -8.79 10.80 -17.04
C ILE A 301 -8.70 12.27 -17.41
N ALA A 302 -9.61 13.08 -16.89
CA ALA A 302 -9.66 14.51 -17.14
C ALA A 302 -10.33 15.26 -15.99
N ALA A 303 -10.36 16.59 -16.08
CA ALA A 303 -11.15 17.43 -15.18
C ALA A 303 -12.65 17.18 -15.34
N LYS A 304 -13.43 17.21 -14.25
CA LYS A 304 -14.89 17.14 -14.29
C LYS A 304 -15.53 18.19 -15.21
N GLY A 305 -15.01 19.41 -15.19
CA GLY A 305 -15.43 20.51 -16.06
C GLY A 305 -14.79 20.49 -17.46
N SER A 306 -14.13 19.40 -17.86
CA SER A 306 -13.64 19.22 -19.22
C SER A 306 -14.81 19.02 -20.20
N PRO A 307 -14.61 19.27 -21.51
CA PRO A 307 -15.70 19.14 -22.46
C PRO A 307 -16.07 17.68 -22.76
N TYR A 308 -15.33 16.73 -22.18
CA TYR A 308 -15.63 15.30 -22.20
C TYR A 308 -16.77 14.94 -21.26
N ASN A 309 -17.11 15.83 -20.32
CA ASN A 309 -18.33 15.71 -19.51
C ASN A 309 -19.56 16.25 -20.27
N SER A 310 -19.81 15.70 -21.46
CA SER A 310 -20.89 16.11 -22.36
C SER A 310 -21.66 14.90 -22.89
N ARG A 311 -22.92 15.12 -23.29
CA ARG A 311 -23.75 14.06 -23.87
C ARG A 311 -23.16 13.56 -25.18
N LYS A 312 -22.62 14.47 -25.99
CA LYS A 312 -21.93 14.14 -27.23
C LYS A 312 -20.77 13.18 -26.99
N PHE A 313 -19.85 13.50 -26.07
CA PHE A 313 -18.74 12.63 -25.73
C PHE A 313 -19.24 11.26 -25.24
N SER A 314 -20.22 11.26 -24.34
CA SER A 314 -20.81 10.04 -23.79
C SER A 314 -21.37 9.11 -24.88
N ARG A 315 -22.03 9.67 -25.90
CA ARG A 315 -22.64 8.92 -27.01
C ARG A 315 -21.61 8.46 -28.04
N GLU A 316 -20.67 9.32 -28.40
CA GLU A 316 -19.82 9.14 -29.59
C GLU A 316 -18.45 8.53 -29.30
N SER A 317 -17.99 8.54 -28.03
CA SER A 317 -16.65 8.02 -27.70
C SER A 317 -16.57 6.49 -27.63
N LYS A 318 -17.68 5.79 -27.40
CA LYS A 318 -17.67 4.32 -27.20
C LYS A 318 -17.07 3.56 -28.39
N PRO A 319 -17.43 3.83 -29.66
CA PRO A 319 -16.82 3.19 -30.82
C PRO A 319 -15.30 3.34 -30.88
N TYR A 320 -14.76 4.51 -30.55
CA TYR A 320 -13.30 4.74 -30.51
C TYR A 320 -12.62 3.84 -29.49
N PHE A 321 -13.13 3.84 -28.26
CA PHE A 321 -12.52 3.03 -27.22
C PHE A 321 -12.59 1.53 -27.50
N ASP A 322 -13.74 1.04 -27.99
CA ASP A 322 -13.93 -0.37 -28.34
C ASP A 322 -13.07 -0.75 -29.57
N GLY A 323 -13.02 0.11 -30.59
CA GLY A 323 -12.20 -0.08 -31.79
C GLY A 323 -10.70 -0.12 -31.48
N ILE A 324 -10.21 0.69 -30.55
CA ILE A 324 -8.81 0.62 -30.09
C ILE A 324 -8.52 -0.72 -29.42
N LEU A 325 -9.43 -1.25 -28.58
CA LEU A 325 -9.23 -2.57 -27.96
C LEU A 325 -9.22 -3.70 -28.99
N LYS A 326 -10.01 -3.57 -30.06
CA LYS A 326 -10.03 -4.50 -31.20
C LYS A 326 -8.90 -4.28 -32.20
N LYS A 327 -8.11 -3.22 -32.05
CA LYS A 327 -7.08 -2.76 -33.01
C LYS A 327 -7.64 -2.40 -34.39
N GLU A 328 -8.89 -1.97 -34.42
CA GLU A 328 -9.59 -1.46 -35.62
C GLU A 328 -9.39 0.05 -35.79
N ILE A 329 -9.06 0.76 -34.70
CA ILE A 329 -8.86 2.21 -34.65
C ILE A 329 -7.52 2.48 -33.97
N GLU A 330 -6.71 3.36 -34.56
CA GLU A 330 -5.48 3.82 -33.90
C GLU A 330 -5.80 4.87 -32.83
N PRO A 331 -5.12 4.86 -31.66
CA PRO A 331 -5.39 5.82 -30.59
C PRO A 331 -5.35 7.30 -31.02
N ASN A 332 -4.52 7.64 -32.00
CA ASN A 332 -4.40 9.01 -32.49
C ASN A 332 -5.72 9.53 -33.11
N GLU A 333 -6.49 8.67 -33.78
CA GLU A 333 -7.80 9.07 -34.33
C GLU A 333 -8.76 9.47 -33.21
N PHE A 334 -8.73 8.75 -32.08
CA PHE A 334 -9.48 9.12 -30.89
C PHE A 334 -9.00 10.44 -30.30
N PHE A 335 -7.69 10.70 -30.29
CA PHE A 335 -7.15 11.96 -29.76
C PHE A 335 -7.54 13.16 -30.62
N GLU A 336 -7.59 13.02 -31.94
CA GLU A 336 -8.11 14.07 -32.82
C GLU A 336 -9.61 14.30 -32.61
N PHE A 337 -10.39 13.23 -32.39
CA PHE A 337 -11.78 13.35 -31.93
C PHE A 337 -11.89 14.15 -30.62
N LEU A 338 -11.04 13.88 -29.62
CA LEU A 338 -11.01 14.62 -28.35
C LEU A 338 -10.64 16.11 -28.53
N LYS A 339 -9.73 16.43 -29.46
CA LYS A 339 -9.32 17.81 -29.74
C LYS A 339 -10.48 18.64 -30.33
N GLY A 340 -11.41 18.01 -31.04
CA GLY A 340 -12.57 18.66 -31.68
C GLY A 340 -13.64 19.20 -30.72
N PHE A 341 -13.59 18.90 -29.42
CA PHE A 341 -14.59 19.34 -28.45
C PHE A 341 -14.43 20.82 -28.08
N ALA A 342 -15.54 21.56 -27.99
CA ALA A 342 -15.53 22.96 -27.53
C ALA A 342 -15.62 23.05 -25.99
N LYS A 343 -15.12 24.13 -25.36
CA LYS A 343 -15.06 24.27 -23.89
C LYS A 343 -16.37 23.95 -23.17
N ASN A 344 -17.49 24.40 -23.72
CA ASN A 344 -18.84 24.22 -23.15
C ASN A 344 -19.68 23.26 -23.99
N GLU A 345 -19.08 22.15 -24.47
CA GLU A 345 -19.81 21.10 -25.20
C GLU A 345 -20.96 20.56 -24.34
N ARG A 346 -22.14 20.36 -24.94
CA ARG A 346 -23.36 19.93 -24.25
C ARG A 346 -23.66 18.44 -24.46
#